data_AF-A0A7X2MXT5-F1
#
_entry.id   AF-A0A7X2MXT5-F1
#
_cell.length_a   1.000
_cell.length_b   1.000
_cell.length_c   1.000
_cell.angle_alpha   90.00
_cell.angle_beta   90.00
_cell.angle_gamma   90.00
#
_symmetry.space_group_name_H-M   'P 1'
#
loop_
_entity.id
_entity.type
_entity.pdbx_description
1 polymer ?
#
loop_
_entity_poly.entity_id
_entity_poly.type
_entity_poly.pdbx_seq_one_letter_code
_entity_poly.pdbx_strand_id
1 'polypeptide(L)'
;MIVNRFVPSSEIFSAINTNKNTEQVAQSNSFGQTLKSKLDDVNDKIIDSNTLTNKMISGDENVSINDVILSTEEAKMSLQLAVQVRNKLVEAYQEISKIQL
;
A
#
# COMPACT_ATOMS: atom_id res chain seq x y z
N MET A 1 60.55 24.48 2.38
CA MET A 1 59.12 24.89 2.35
C MET A 1 58.45 24.11 1.23
N ILE A 2 57.67 23.07 1.57
CA ILE A 2 56.95 22.26 0.57
C ILE A 2 55.55 22.87 0.45
N VAL A 3 55.27 23.54 -0.66
CA VAL A 3 53.93 24.05 -0.98
C VAL A 3 53.17 22.95 -1.72
N ASN A 4 52.19 22.37 -1.05
CA ASN A 4 51.26 21.40 -1.62
C ASN A 4 50.31 22.13 -2.58
N ARG A 5 50.57 22.03 -3.90
CA ARG A 5 49.65 22.54 -4.92
C ARG A 5 48.54 21.52 -5.14
N PHE A 6 47.41 21.73 -4.47
CA PHE A 6 46.15 21.07 -4.81
C PHE A 6 45.72 21.54 -6.21
N VAL A 7 45.66 20.60 -7.15
CA VAL A 7 44.94 20.78 -8.41
C VAL A 7 43.73 19.87 -8.30
N PRO A 8 42.49 20.39 -8.21
CA PRO A 8 41.31 19.54 -8.23
C PRO A 8 41.18 18.98 -9.65
N SER A 9 41.52 17.70 -9.82
CA SER A 9 41.29 16.98 -11.06
C SER A 9 39.78 17.00 -11.35
N SER A 10 39.40 17.47 -12.54
CA SER A 10 38.04 17.41 -13.09
C SER A 10 37.45 16.00 -13.11
N GLU A 11 38.28 14.97 -12.88
CA GLU A 11 37.88 13.58 -12.67
C GLU A 11 37.05 13.36 -11.40
N ILE A 12 37.29 14.14 -10.33
CA ILE A 12 36.54 14.02 -9.07
C ILE A 12 35.08 14.49 -9.28
N PHE A 13 34.86 15.46 -10.16
CA PHE A 13 33.53 15.99 -10.48
C PHE A 13 32.75 15.13 -11.48
N SER A 14 33.43 14.25 -12.24
CA SER A 14 32.75 13.28 -13.12
C SER A 14 32.17 12.11 -12.33
N ALA A 15 32.86 11.65 -11.27
CA ALA A 15 32.39 10.57 -10.40
C ALA A 15 31.15 10.93 -9.56
N ILE A 16 30.85 12.22 -9.38
CA ILE A 16 29.64 12.67 -8.67
C ILE A 16 28.40 12.68 -9.59
N ASN A 17 28.59 12.74 -10.91
CA ASN A 17 27.50 12.75 -11.90
C ASN A 17 27.15 11.36 -12.47
N THR A 18 27.78 10.28 -12.00
CA THR A 18 27.45 8.90 -12.39
C THR A 18 26.43 8.21 -11.48
N ASN A 19 25.75 8.95 -10.59
CA ASN A 19 24.57 8.39 -9.91
C ASN A 19 23.32 8.59 -10.77
N LYS A 20 23.31 7.94 -11.93
CA LYS A 20 22.12 7.67 -12.74
C LYS A 20 21.36 6.49 -12.13
N ASN A 21 21.03 6.56 -10.84
CA ASN A 21 20.06 5.65 -10.21
C ASN A 21 18.62 6.15 -10.40
N THR A 22 18.32 6.75 -11.56
CA THR A 22 16.96 7.10 -11.96
C THR A 22 16.25 5.96 -12.70
N GLU A 23 16.82 4.76 -12.76
CA GLU A 23 16.19 3.59 -13.42
C GLU A 23 15.95 2.38 -12.49
N GLN A 24 16.22 2.48 -11.19
CA GLN A 24 15.91 1.41 -10.21
C GLN A 24 14.83 1.79 -9.18
N VAL A 25 13.96 2.77 -9.50
CA VAL A 25 12.76 3.06 -8.69
C VAL A 25 11.50 2.40 -9.28
N ALA A 26 11.60 1.75 -10.45
CA ALA A 26 10.44 1.19 -11.16
C ALA A 26 10.04 -0.25 -10.75
N GLN A 27 10.64 -0.82 -9.69
CA GLN A 27 10.35 -2.20 -9.25
C GLN A 27 10.11 -2.37 -7.75
N SER A 28 10.00 -1.29 -6.98
CA SER A 28 9.29 -1.35 -5.70
C SER A 28 7.80 -1.22 -6.00
N ASN A 29 6.99 -2.23 -5.68
CA ASN A 29 5.53 -2.16 -5.79
C ASN A 29 5.06 -0.78 -5.30
N SER A 30 4.45 0.00 -6.19
CA SER A 30 4.01 1.34 -5.82
C SER A 30 3.03 1.25 -4.65
N PHE A 31 3.00 2.25 -3.77
CA PHE A 31 2.02 2.30 -2.69
C PHE A 31 0.60 2.12 -3.22
N GLY A 32 0.29 2.71 -4.39
CA GLY A 32 -0.99 2.54 -5.08
C GLY A 32 -1.28 1.09 -5.47
N GLN A 33 -0.29 0.35 -5.98
CA GLN A 33 -0.42 -1.08 -6.31
C GLN A 33 -0.71 -1.91 -5.06
N THR A 34 0.01 -1.65 -3.98
CA THR A 34 -0.19 -2.33 -2.69
C THR A 34 -1.57 -2.02 -2.12
N LEU A 35 -1.97 -0.74 -2.13
CA LEU A 35 -3.29 -0.32 -1.66
C LEU A 35 -4.41 -0.94 -2.50
N LYS A 36 -4.26 -0.98 -3.83
CA LYS A 36 -5.18 -1.64 -4.75
C LYS A 36 -5.35 -3.12 -4.39
N SER A 37 -4.23 -3.84 -4.26
CA SER A 37 -4.25 -5.26 -3.86
C SER A 37 -4.92 -5.46 -2.50
N LYS A 38 -4.67 -4.61 -1.52
CA LYS A 38 -5.30 -4.72 -0.20
C LYS A 38 -6.80 -4.40 -0.23
N LEU A 39 -7.25 -3.49 -1.09
CA LEU A 39 -8.68 -3.25 -1.30
C LEU A 39 -9.34 -4.45 -2.00
N ASP A 40 -8.65 -5.07 -2.94
CA ASP A 40 -9.12 -6.29 -3.61
C ASP A 40 -9.25 -7.43 -2.57
N ASP A 41 -8.27 -7.60 -1.67
CA ASP A 41 -8.36 -8.56 -0.54
C ASP A 41 -9.58 -8.29 0.36
N VAL A 42 -9.92 -7.02 0.64
CA VAL A 42 -11.11 -6.66 1.44
C VAL A 42 -12.39 -7.04 0.70
N ASN A 43 -12.44 -6.82 -0.61
CA ASN A 43 -13.58 -7.21 -1.44
C ASN A 43 -13.76 -8.74 -1.46
N ASP A 44 -12.67 -9.49 -1.58
CA ASP A 44 -12.70 -10.95 -1.57
C ASP A 44 -13.27 -11.47 -0.23
N LYS A 45 -12.84 -10.90 0.90
CA LYS A 45 -13.42 -11.24 2.21
C LYS A 45 -14.93 -10.98 2.31
N ILE A 46 -15.42 -9.90 1.70
CA ILE A 46 -16.86 -9.60 1.65
C ILE A 46 -17.59 -10.65 0.80
N ILE A 47 -17.03 -11.02 -0.35
CA ILE A 47 -17.62 -12.05 -1.22
C ILE A 47 -17.64 -13.42 -0.51
N ASP A 48 -16.56 -13.77 0.17
CA ASP A 48 -16.44 -15.03 0.91
C ASP A 48 -17.45 -15.11 2.04
N SER A 49 -17.58 -14.06 2.85
CA SER A 49 -18.60 -13.96 3.92
C SER A 49 -20.03 -14.11 3.36
N ASN A 50 -20.33 -13.45 2.24
CA ASN A 50 -21.63 -13.58 1.58
C ASN A 50 -21.87 -15.00 1.05
N THR A 51 -20.83 -15.62 0.49
CA THR A 51 -20.89 -17.00 -0.01
C THR A 51 -21.14 -18.00 1.12
N LEU A 52 -20.42 -17.87 2.23
CA LEU A 52 -20.60 -18.66 3.44
C LEU A 52 -22.00 -18.48 4.02
N THR A 53 -22.49 -17.24 4.08
CA THR A 53 -23.86 -16.92 4.51
C THR A 53 -24.90 -17.62 3.63
N ASN A 54 -24.75 -17.56 2.31
CA ASN A 54 -25.67 -18.21 1.37
C ASN A 54 -25.66 -19.73 1.50
N LYS A 55 -24.48 -20.36 1.64
CA LYS A 55 -24.35 -21.81 1.85
C LYS A 55 -25.02 -22.25 3.16
N MET A 56 -24.82 -21.49 4.23
CA MET A 56 -25.46 -21.77 5.52
C MET A 56 -26.99 -21.67 5.45
N ILE A 57 -27.52 -20.60 4.83
CA ILE A 57 -28.97 -20.44 4.65
C ILE A 57 -29.56 -21.54 3.74
N SER A 58 -28.76 -22.02 2.78
CA SER A 58 -29.14 -23.13 1.89
C SER A 58 -29.11 -24.50 2.57
N GLY A 59 -28.68 -24.59 3.83
CA GLY A 59 -28.65 -25.82 4.62
C GLY A 59 -27.46 -26.74 4.35
N ASP A 60 -26.33 -26.20 3.86
CA ASP A 60 -25.11 -26.97 3.68
C ASP A 60 -24.50 -27.34 5.04
N GLU A 61 -24.48 -28.64 5.37
CA GLU A 61 -23.95 -29.17 6.64
C GLU A 61 -22.44 -28.94 6.81
N ASN A 62 -21.72 -28.58 5.74
CA ASN A 62 -20.28 -28.30 5.78
C ASN A 62 -19.93 -26.89 6.24
N VAL A 63 -20.93 -26.00 6.41
CA VAL A 63 -20.72 -24.61 6.83
C VAL A 63 -21.32 -24.40 8.22
N SER A 64 -20.45 -24.18 9.20
CA SER A 64 -20.88 -23.86 10.56
C SER A 64 -21.29 -22.40 10.69
N ILE A 65 -22.31 -22.14 11.50
CA ILE A 65 -22.72 -20.78 11.91
C ILE A 65 -21.55 -19.96 12.46
N ASN A 66 -20.63 -20.61 13.18
CA ASN A 66 -19.46 -19.96 13.75
C ASN A 66 -18.52 -19.40 12.66
N ASP A 67 -18.35 -20.14 11.55
CA ASP A 67 -17.48 -19.73 10.44
C ASP A 67 -18.11 -18.56 9.65
N VAL A 68 -19.43 -18.56 9.50
CA VAL A 68 -20.16 -17.44 8.88
C VAL A 68 -20.00 -16.18 9.73
N ILE A 69 -20.21 -16.27 11.04
CA ILE A 69 -20.10 -15.13 11.94
C ILE A 69 -18.65 -14.60 11.95
N LEU A 70 -17.66 -15.50 12.04
CA LEU A 70 -16.26 -15.12 12.04
C LEU A 70 -15.85 -14.42 10.74
N SER A 71 -16.15 -15.03 9.59
CA SER A 71 -15.83 -14.41 8.28
C SER A 71 -16.53 -13.07 8.08
N THR A 72 -17.76 -12.93 8.56
CA THR A 72 -18.52 -11.67 8.48
C THR A 72 -17.91 -10.58 9.36
N GLU A 73 -17.50 -10.89 10.59
CA GLU A 73 -16.86 -9.90 11.46
C GLU A 73 -15.47 -9.51 10.93
N GLU A 74 -14.72 -10.47 10.39
CA GLU A 74 -13.44 -10.19 9.73
C GLU A 74 -13.61 -9.27 8.51
N ALA A 75 -14.58 -9.54 7.65
CA ALA A 75 -14.89 -8.71 6.48
C ALA A 75 -15.28 -7.28 6.91
N LYS A 76 -16.14 -7.17 7.92
CA LYS A 76 -16.58 -5.89 8.49
C LYS A 76 -15.42 -5.08 9.09
N MET A 77 -14.57 -5.71 9.90
CA MET A 77 -13.39 -5.04 10.47
C MET A 77 -12.41 -4.61 9.38
N SER A 78 -12.20 -5.45 8.37
CA SER A 78 -11.33 -5.14 7.22
C SER A 78 -11.87 -3.94 6.43
N LEU A 79 -13.18 -3.86 6.21
CA LEU A 79 -13.83 -2.74 5.56
C LEU A 79 -13.73 -1.44 6.39
N GLN A 80 -13.95 -1.52 7.70
CA GLN A 80 -13.79 -0.38 8.59
C GLN A 80 -12.36 0.19 8.52
N LEU A 81 -11.36 -0.67 8.53
CA LEU A 81 -9.97 -0.27 8.34
C LEU A 81 -9.76 0.40 6.97
N ALA A 82 -10.29 -0.16 5.89
CA ALA A 82 -10.19 0.42 4.55
C ALA A 82 -10.80 1.84 4.49
N VAL A 83 -11.93 2.07 5.17
CA VAL A 83 -12.54 3.40 5.29
C VAL A 83 -11.63 4.37 6.04
N GLN A 84 -11.00 3.94 7.13
CA GLN A 84 -10.04 4.79 7.86
C GLN A 84 -8.85 5.18 6.99
N VAL A 85 -8.29 4.22 6.24
CA VAL A 85 -7.20 4.49 5.29
C VAL A 85 -7.64 5.47 4.21
N ARG A 86 -8.83 5.27 3.62
CA ARG A 86 -9.41 6.22 2.66
C ARG A 86 -9.49 7.63 3.23
N ASN A 87 -9.99 7.78 4.45
CA ASN A 87 -10.10 9.09 5.10
C ASN A 87 -8.72 9.73 5.29
N LYS A 88 -7.72 8.96 5.75
CA LYS A 88 -6.34 9.44 5.91
C LYS A 88 -5.71 9.90 4.60
N LEU A 89 -5.99 9.22 3.49
CA LEU A 89 -5.51 9.62 2.17
C LEU A 89 -6.15 10.92 1.69
N VAL A 90 -7.46 11.10 1.95
CA VAL A 90 -8.16 12.36 1.64
C VAL A 90 -7.63 13.50 2.50
N GLU A 91 -7.43 13.27 3.80
CA GLU A 91 -6.82 14.25 4.72
C GLU A 91 -5.41 14.64 4.25
N ALA A 92 -4.57 13.67 3.90
CA ALA A 92 -3.21 13.92 3.42
C ALA A 92 -3.21 14.77 2.13
N TYR A 93 -4.13 14.47 1.20
CA TYR A 93 -4.30 15.27 -0.01
C TYR A 93 -4.72 16.72 0.31
N GLN A 94 -5.69 16.90 1.21
CA GLN A 94 -6.13 18.22 1.64
C GLN A 94 -5.00 19.01 2.32
N GLU A 95 -4.18 18.36 3.13
CA GLU A 95 -3.06 19.01 3.84
C GLU A 95 -1.97 19.47 2.87
N ILE A 96 -1.57 18.62 1.91
CA ILE A 96 -0.61 19.00 0.86
C ILE A 96 -1.12 20.19 0.04
N SER A 97 -2.42 20.21 -0.26
CA SER A 97 -3.06 21.32 -0.98
C SER A 97 -2.99 22.64 -0.20
N LYS A 98 -3.17 22.60 1.13
CA LYS A 98 -3.08 23.79 2.00
C LYS A 98 -1.67 24.34 2.14
N ILE A 99 -0.64 23.50 2.09
CA ILE A 99 0.77 23.93 2.18
C ILE A 99 1.19 24.73 0.93
N GLN A 100 0.56 24.48 -0.22
CA GLN A 100 0.91 25.10 -1.50
C GLN A 100 0.17 26.41 -1.78
N LEU A 101 -0.87 26.75 -1.00
CA LEU A 101 -1.57 28.04 -1.03
C LEU A 101 -0.93 29.02 -0.04
#